data_AF-X0VS97-F1
#
_entry.id   AF-X0VS97-F1
#
_cell.length_a   1.000
_cell.length_b   1.000
_cell.length_c   1.000
_cell.angle_alpha   90.00
_cell.angle_beta   90.00
_cell.angle_gamma   90.00
#
_symmetry.space_group_name_H-M   'P 1'
#
loop_
_entity.id
_entity.type
_entity.pdbx_description
1 polymer ?
#
loop_
_entity_poly.entity_id
_entity_poly.type
_entity_poly.pdbx_seq_one_letter_code
_entity_poly.pdbx_strand_id
1 'polypeptide(L)' 'MADFGNRFLNMVIFGCITDTNFLRQIRQSFPLELYKSSVRQNVAKLLYNYIDQYKEAPGDHFHDLFYDYIETISDKKKP' A
#
# COMPACT_ATOMS: atom_id res chain seq x y z
N MET A 1 -16.32 -15.00 -8.22
CA MET A 1 -14.87 -15.25 -8.02
C MET A 1 -14.04 -13.96 -8.09
N ALA A 2 -14.20 -13.11 -9.12
CA ALA A 2 -13.44 -11.84 -9.23
C ALA A 2 -13.68 -10.86 -8.06
N ASP A 3 -14.91 -10.75 -7.56
CA ASP A 3 -15.25 -9.85 -6.44
C ASP A 3 -14.60 -10.23 -5.12
N PHE A 4 -14.49 -11.53 -4.84
CA PHE A 4 -13.85 -12.01 -3.61
C PHE A 4 -12.38 -11.61 -3.57
N GLY A 5 -11.64 -11.87 -4.65
CA GLY A 5 -10.23 -11.49 -4.74
C GLY A 5 -9.99 -9.98 -4.59
N ASN A 6 -10.89 -9.17 -5.16
CA ASN A 6 -10.81 -7.72 -5.02
C ASN A 6 -11.07 -7.25 -3.57
N ARG A 7 -12.07 -7.82 -2.90
CA ARG A 7 -12.37 -7.51 -1.50
C ARG A 7 -11.24 -7.97 -0.57
N PHE A 8 -10.70 -9.16 -0.81
CA PHE A 8 -9.57 -9.69 -0.06
C PHE A 8 -8.35 -8.77 -0.14
N LEU A 9 -7.94 -8.36 -1.35
CA LEU A 9 -6.78 -7.48 -1.50
C LEU A 9 -7.00 -6.10 -0.87
N ASN A 10 -8.22 -5.57 -0.88
CA ASN A 10 -8.54 -4.34 -0.17
C ASN A 10 -8.44 -4.50 1.35
N MET A 11 -8.88 -5.63 1.90
CA MET A 11 -8.72 -5.95 3.33
C MET A 11 -7.25 -6.11 3.71
N VAL A 12 -6.43 -6.73 2.86
CA VAL A 12 -4.97 -6.83 3.09
C VAL A 12 -4.34 -5.45 3.15
N ILE A 13 -4.67 -4.55 2.21
CA ILE A 13 -4.18 -3.17 2.21
C ILE A 13 -4.61 -2.45 3.50
N PHE A 14 -5.86 -2.59 3.91
CA PHE A 14 -6.36 -1.97 5.14
C PHE A 14 -5.64 -2.50 6.39
N GLY A 15 -5.43 -3.82 6.49
CA GLY A 15 -4.65 -4.41 7.58
C GLY A 15 -3.22 -3.89 7.61
N CYS A 16 -2.61 -3.70 6.44
CA CYS A 16 -1.26 -3.13 6.33
C CYS A 16 -1.17 -1.68 6.82
N ILE A 17 -2.24 -0.90 6.73
CA ILE A 17 -2.28 0.48 7.23
C ILE A 17 -2.31 0.48 8.76
N THR A 18 -3.01 -0.47 9.37
CA THR A 18 -3.39 -0.42 10.80
C THR A 18 -2.55 -1.30 11.72
N ASP A 19 -1.92 -2.36 11.20
CA ASP A 19 -1.17 -3.33 12.01
C ASP A 19 0.25 -3.53 11.47
N THR A 20 1.24 -3.10 12.27
CA THR A 20 2.67 -3.23 12.00
C THR A 20 3.12 -4.67 11.79
N ASN A 21 2.65 -5.60 12.62
CA ASN A 21 3.06 -7.00 12.54
C ASN A 21 2.46 -7.66 11.31
N PHE A 22 1.20 -7.33 10.99
CA PHE A 22 0.57 -7.77 9.77
C PHE A 22 1.30 -7.24 8.53
N LEU A 23 1.61 -5.95 8.47
CA LEU A 23 2.38 -5.35 7.38
C LEU A 23 3.76 -6.01 7.21
N ARG A 24 4.48 -6.30 8.29
CA ARG A 24 5.77 -7.02 8.22
C ARG A 24 5.63 -8.41 7.59
N GLN A 25 4.59 -9.16 7.98
CA GLN A 25 4.35 -10.49 7.41
C GLN A 25 3.97 -10.39 5.93
N ILE A 26 3.06 -9.48 5.57
CA ILE A 26 2.65 -9.25 4.19
C ILE A 26 3.85 -8.81 3.33
N ARG A 27 4.70 -7.90 3.82
CA ARG A 27 5.91 -7.45 3.12
C ARG A 27 6.86 -8.59 2.76
N GLN A 28 6.96 -9.62 3.61
CA GLN A 28 7.82 -10.79 3.41
C GLN A 28 7.20 -11.84 2.48
N SER A 29 5.88 -11.98 2.49
CA SER A 29 5.19 -13.09 1.81
C SER A 29 4.43 -12.68 0.54
N PHE A 30 4.08 -11.41 0.38
CA PHE A 30 3.28 -10.90 -0.74
C PHE A 30 4.11 -10.00 -1.65
N PRO A 31 4.60 -10.52 -2.79
CA PRO A 31 5.24 -9.69 -3.81
C PRO A 31 4.21 -8.75 -4.48
N LEU A 32 4.68 -7.63 -5.03
CA LEU A 32 3.82 -6.56 -5.55
C LEU A 32 2.91 -7.04 -6.69
N GLU A 33 3.37 -8.02 -7.47
CA GLU A 33 2.68 -8.59 -8.62
C GLU A 33 1.36 -9.28 -8.25
N LEU A 34 1.17 -9.67 -6.98
CA LEU A 34 -0.10 -10.21 -6.49
C LEU A 34 -1.21 -9.15 -6.44
N TYR A 35 -0.85 -7.87 -6.34
CA TYR A 35 -1.80 -6.78 -6.40
C TYR A 35 -2.13 -6.52 -7.88
N LYS A 36 -3.28 -7.03 -8.32
CA LYS A 36 -3.66 -7.12 -9.74
C LYS A 36 -3.84 -5.79 -10.49
N SER A 37 -3.88 -4.65 -9.79
CA SER A 37 -4.04 -3.33 -10.41
C SER A 37 -2.84 -2.43 -10.09
N SER A 38 -2.43 -1.61 -11.05
CA SER A 38 -1.35 -0.63 -10.89
C SER A 38 -1.56 0.27 -9.67
N VAL A 39 -2.81 0.69 -9.43
CA VAL A 39 -3.18 1.49 -8.25
C VAL A 39 -2.85 0.74 -6.94
N ARG A 40 -3.23 -0.54 -6.82
CA ARG A 40 -2.95 -1.31 -5.61
C ARG A 40 -1.47 -1.63 -5.46
N GLN A 41 -0.76 -1.88 -6.56
CA GLN A 41 0.70 -2.08 -6.54
C GLN A 41 1.40 -0.85 -5.99
N ASN A 42 0.98 0.34 -6.43
CA ASN A 42 1.52 1.60 -5.97
C ASN A 42 1.27 1.82 -4.47
N VAL A 43 0.04 1.56 -4.00
CA VAL A 43 -0.30 1.63 -2.57
C VAL A 43 0.49 0.60 -1.76
N ALA A 44 0.59 -0.64 -2.21
CA ALA A 44 1.38 -1.67 -1.53
C ALA A 44 2.87 -1.29 -1.48
N LYS A 45 3.42 -0.74 -2.57
CA LYS A 45 4.80 -0.25 -2.62
C LYS A 45 5.04 0.88 -1.62
N LEU A 46 4.11 1.82 -1.52
CA LEU A 46 4.14 2.91 -0.54
C LEU A 46 4.18 2.37 0.90
N LEU A 47 3.29 1.43 1.22
CA LEU A 47 3.25 0.76 2.52
C LEU A 47 4.55 -0.01 2.82
N TYR A 48 5.09 -0.70 1.83
CA TYR A 48 6.33 -1.49 1.96
C TYR A 48 7.54 -0.59 2.21
N ASN A 49 7.64 0.52 1.48
CA ASN A 49 8.69 1.51 1.72
C ASN A 49 8.56 2.12 3.13
N TYR A 50 7.33 2.42 3.56
CA TYR A 50 7.09 3.00 4.88
C TYR A 50 7.56 2.07 6.00
N ILE A 51 7.17 0.79 5.98
CA ILE A 51 7.64 -0.17 7.01
C ILE A 51 9.14 -0.42 6.93
N ASP A 52 9.73 -0.38 5.72
CA ASP A 52 11.17 -0.55 5.55
C ASP A 52 11.96 0.63 6.15
N GLN A 53 11.38 1.85 6.16
CA GLN A 53 11.98 3.06 6.72
C GLN A 53 11.69 3.24 8.21
N TYR A 54 10.41 3.22 8.61
CA TYR A 54 9.96 3.59 9.96
C TYR A 54 9.76 2.39 10.89
N LYS A 55 9.79 1.16 10.34
CA LYS A 55 9.57 -0.09 11.09
C LYS A 55 8.21 -0.19 11.79
N GLU A 56 7.27 0.70 11.49
CA GLU A 56 5.87 0.68 11.92
C GLU A 56 4.89 0.81 10.75
N ALA A 57 3.64 0.41 10.95
CA ALA A 57 2.56 0.70 10.02
C ALA A 57 2.19 2.21 10.07
N PRO A 58 1.70 2.78 8.96
CA PRO A 58 1.47 4.22 8.88
C PRO A 58 0.31 4.72 9.73
N GLY A 59 -0.70 3.89 10.01
CA GLY A 59 -1.88 4.28 10.78
C GLY A 59 -2.51 5.57 10.24
N ASP A 60 -2.62 6.57 11.11
CA ASP A 60 -3.19 7.88 10.80
C ASP A 60 -2.36 8.67 9.78
N HIS A 61 -1.06 8.41 9.66
CA HIS A 61 -0.19 9.09 8.69
C HIS A 61 -0.43 8.61 7.25
N PHE A 62 -1.18 7.53 7.04
CA PHE A 62 -1.39 6.97 5.71
C PHE A 62 -2.10 7.95 4.77
N HIS A 63 -3.04 8.74 5.30
CA HIS A 63 -3.77 9.70 4.49
C HIS A 63 -2.83 10.72 3.86
N ASP A 64 -2.02 11.39 4.68
CA ASP A 64 -1.07 12.42 4.22
C ASP A 64 -0.04 11.83 3.26
N LEU A 65 0.53 10.66 3.63
CA LEU A 65 1.46 9.92 2.78
C LEU A 65 0.86 9.57 1.40
N PHE A 66 -0.42 9.21 1.35
CA PHE A 66 -1.11 8.89 0.10
C PHE A 66 -1.33 10.15 -0.75
N TYR A 67 -1.70 11.28 -0.14
CA TYR A 67 -1.88 12.54 -0.85
C TYR A 67 -0.57 13.06 -1.45
N ASP A 68 0.51 13.05 -0.69
CA ASP A 68 1.85 13.44 -1.16
C ASP A 68 2.28 12.60 -2.38
N TYR A 69 1.95 11.31 -2.35
CA TYR A 69 2.22 10.40 -3.46
C TYR A 69 1.41 10.74 -4.72
N ILE A 70 0.12 11.07 -4.56
CA ILE A 70 -0.74 11.50 -5.68
C ILE A 70 -0.24 12.81 -6.29
N GLU A 71 0.13 13.79 -5.46
CA GLU A 71 0.69 15.06 -5.93
C GLU A 71 1.99 14.84 -6.73
N THR A 72 2.89 14.00 -6.21
CA THR A 72 4.14 13.64 -6.90
C THR A 72 3.89 13.00 -8.28
N ILE A 73 2.84 12.17 -8.42
CA ILE A 73 2.47 11.58 -9.71
C ILE A 73 1.83 12.61 -10.63
N SER A 74 0.99 13.49 -10.08
CA SER A 74 0.29 14.53 -10.83
C SER A 74 1.26 15.52 -11.45
N ASP A 75 2.29 15.95 -10.70
CA ASP A 75 3.30 16.87 -11.21
C ASP A 75 4.22 16.23 -12.25
N LYS A 76 4.51 14.92 -12.13
CA LYS A 76 5.23 14.18 -13.19
C LYS A 76 4.44 14.04 -14.50
N LYS A 77 3.14 14.35 -14.50
CA LYS A 77 2.29 14.37 -15.70
C LYS A 77 2.16 15.75 -16.35
N LYS A 78 2.72 16.81 -15.77
CA LYS A 78 2.85 18.10 -16.47
C LYS A 78 4.09 18.05 -17.39
N PRO A 79 3.91 18.10 -18.72
CA PRO A 79 5.03 18.24 -19.66
C PRO A 79 5.70 19.60 -19.53
#